data_AF-A0A920QXS1-F1
#
_entry.id   AF-A0A920QXS1-F1
#
_cell.length_a   1.000
_cell.length_b   1.000
_cell.length_c   1.000
_cell.angle_alpha   90.00
_cell.angle_beta   90.00
_cell.angle_gamma   90.00
#
_symmetry.space_group_name_H-M   'P 1'
#
loop_
_entity.id
_entity.type
_entity.pdbx_description
1 polymer ?
#
loop_
_entity_poly.entity_id
_entity_poly.type
_entity_poly.pdbx_seq_one_letter_code
_entity_poly.pdbx_strand_id
1 'polypeptide(L)'
;MVEPRSSLLERAFGNNGITEALHIARKTNVSIHFAHHRTTEETAGNPFKIMTEIDKAKEEGVDISLDIYPYPSGSTIPISFLPSGVQNGGPDSILKKLKNKQEKQKIIEYLKHIFSNTKPLSEVSFSYVPNNPHLEGESL
;
A
#
# COMPACT_ATOMS: atom_id res chain seq x y z
N MET A 1 -7.04 8.83 -11.24
CA MET A 1 -5.95 8.49 -10.30
C MET A 1 -6.10 7.03 -9.92
N VAL A 2 -5.03 6.24 -9.99
CA VAL A 2 -4.98 4.81 -9.67
C VAL A 2 -3.74 4.56 -8.81
N GLU A 3 -3.89 3.81 -7.73
CA GLU A 3 -2.76 3.35 -6.90
C GLU A 3 -2.44 1.89 -7.25
N PRO A 4 -1.25 1.58 -7.82
CA PRO A 4 -0.82 0.22 -8.04
C PRO A 4 -0.80 -0.57 -6.73
N ARG A 5 -1.41 -1.75 -6.73
CA ARG A 5 -1.59 -2.55 -5.52
C ARG A 5 -0.41 -3.46 -5.25
N SER A 6 0.21 -3.29 -4.08
CA SER A 6 1.18 -4.25 -3.55
C SER A 6 0.58 -5.25 -2.55
N SER A 7 -0.72 -5.14 -2.26
CA SER A 7 -1.46 -6.02 -1.34
C SER A 7 -2.91 -6.21 -1.81
N LEU A 8 -3.58 -7.25 -1.30
CA LEU A 8 -4.95 -7.61 -1.68
C LEU A 8 -5.08 -7.80 -3.21
N LEU A 9 -4.16 -8.58 -3.78
CA LEU A 9 -4.04 -8.80 -5.24
C LEU A 9 -5.27 -9.50 -5.83
N GLU A 10 -6.06 -10.21 -5.02
CA GLU A 10 -7.34 -10.79 -5.43
C GLU A 10 -8.36 -9.74 -5.89
N ARG A 11 -8.13 -8.48 -5.54
CA ARG A 11 -8.94 -7.32 -5.96
C ARG A 11 -8.30 -6.52 -7.09
N ALA A 12 -7.21 -7.00 -7.68
CA ALA A 12 -6.49 -6.34 -8.77
C ALA A 12 -6.37 -7.27 -9.98
N PHE A 13 -6.67 -6.79 -11.18
CA PHE A 13 -6.41 -7.53 -12.41
C PHE A 13 -5.00 -7.23 -12.95
N GLY A 14 -4.29 -8.27 -13.43
CA GLY A 14 -2.98 -8.09 -14.06
C GLY A 14 -1.86 -7.64 -13.11
N ASN A 15 -1.64 -8.40 -12.03
CA ASN A 15 -0.46 -8.30 -11.14
C ASN A 15 -0.12 -6.87 -10.67
N ASN A 16 -0.99 -6.27 -9.83
CA ASN A 16 -0.94 -4.93 -9.21
C ASN A 16 -1.89 -3.87 -9.81
N GLY A 17 -2.63 -4.18 -10.88
CA GLY A 17 -3.65 -3.28 -11.44
C GLY A 17 -3.12 -2.27 -12.46
N ILE A 18 -1.82 -2.24 -12.76
CA ILE A 18 -1.26 -1.40 -13.83
C ILE A 18 -1.82 -1.82 -15.18
N THR A 19 -1.74 -3.11 -15.53
CA THR A 19 -2.25 -3.63 -16.81
C THR A 19 -3.74 -3.31 -17.00
N GLU A 20 -4.54 -3.44 -15.93
CA GLU A 20 -5.98 -3.12 -15.95
C GLU A 20 -6.22 -1.64 -16.21
N ALA A 21 -5.54 -0.77 -15.47
CA ALA A 21 -5.64 0.67 -15.62
C ALA A 21 -5.28 1.11 -17.05
N LEU A 22 -4.15 0.61 -17.58
CA LEU A 22 -3.73 0.89 -18.95
C LEU A 22 -4.72 0.35 -19.98
N HIS A 23 -5.31 -0.83 -19.75
CA HIS A 23 -6.35 -1.36 -20.64
C HIS A 23 -7.57 -0.44 -20.71
N ILE A 24 -8.04 0.05 -19.56
CA ILE A 24 -9.17 0.97 -19.48
C ILE A 24 -8.84 2.28 -20.21
N ALA A 25 -7.67 2.87 -19.98
CA ALA A 25 -7.25 4.09 -20.68
C ALA A 25 -7.20 3.90 -22.20
N ARG A 26 -6.60 2.82 -22.70
CA ARG A 26 -6.57 2.53 -24.13
C ARG A 26 -7.96 2.40 -24.75
N LYS A 27 -8.92 1.83 -24.02
CA LYS A 27 -10.30 1.62 -24.51
C LYS A 27 -11.17 2.86 -24.47
N THR A 28 -10.91 3.76 -23.53
CA THR A 28 -11.80 4.89 -23.22
C THR A 28 -11.19 6.25 -23.55
N ASN A 29 -9.89 6.28 -23.87
CA ASN A 29 -9.11 7.48 -24.15
C ASN A 29 -9.09 8.50 -22.99
N VAL A 30 -9.26 8.02 -21.75
CA VAL A 30 -9.15 8.85 -20.55
C VAL A 30 -7.69 8.94 -20.10
N SER A 31 -7.33 10.09 -19.54
CA SER A 31 -6.03 10.30 -18.90
C SER A 31 -5.91 9.48 -17.60
N ILE A 32 -4.71 8.97 -17.31
CA ILE A 32 -4.40 8.27 -16.06
C ILE A 32 -3.30 8.98 -15.29
N HIS A 33 -3.46 8.93 -13.97
CA HIS A 33 -2.42 9.31 -13.02
C HIS A 33 -2.14 8.11 -12.11
N PHE A 34 -0.92 7.58 -12.14
CA PHE A 34 -0.47 6.55 -11.20
C PHE A 34 0.08 7.20 -9.94
N ALA A 35 -0.62 6.99 -8.82
CA ALA A 35 -0.22 7.49 -7.53
C ALA A 35 0.59 6.45 -6.75
N HIS A 36 1.56 6.91 -5.96
CA HIS A 36 2.38 6.08 -5.09
C HIS A 36 3.09 4.92 -5.80
N HIS A 37 3.49 5.11 -7.06
CA HIS A 37 4.30 4.10 -7.72
C HIS A 37 5.68 4.06 -7.06
N ARG A 38 6.20 2.87 -6.74
CA ARG A 38 7.42 2.79 -5.94
C ARG A 38 8.20 1.52 -6.18
N THR A 39 9.51 1.62 -6.01
CA THR A 39 10.40 0.46 -6.00
C THR A 39 10.23 -0.34 -4.69
N THR A 40 10.58 -1.61 -4.76
CA THR A 40 10.82 -2.50 -3.61
C THR A 40 12.30 -2.58 -3.30
N GLU A 41 12.71 -3.30 -2.26
CA GLU A 41 14.11 -3.52 -1.92
C GLU A 41 14.92 -4.11 -3.10
N GLU A 42 14.31 -4.97 -3.91
CA GLU A 42 14.93 -5.62 -5.06
C GLU A 42 15.13 -4.68 -6.26
N THR A 43 14.36 -3.60 -6.30
CA THR A 43 14.33 -2.65 -7.43
C THR A 43 14.75 -1.24 -7.04
N ALA A 44 15.11 -1.01 -5.77
CA ALA A 44 15.57 0.26 -5.24
C ALA A 44 16.74 0.81 -6.07
N GLY A 45 16.68 2.10 -6.40
CA GLY A 45 17.66 2.75 -7.29
C GLY A 45 17.58 2.32 -8.76
N ASN A 46 16.65 1.44 -9.14
CA ASN A 46 16.42 1.01 -10.52
C ASN A 46 14.92 1.03 -10.89
N PRO A 47 14.30 2.22 -10.94
CA PRO A 47 12.86 2.37 -11.21
C PRO A 47 12.46 1.87 -12.60
N PHE A 48 13.39 1.78 -13.56
CA PHE A 48 13.11 1.26 -14.90
C PHE A 48 12.53 -0.17 -14.87
N LYS A 49 12.91 -0.98 -13.88
CA LYS A 49 12.39 -2.35 -13.70
C LYS A 49 10.88 -2.40 -13.45
N ILE A 50 10.28 -1.31 -12.98
CA ILE A 50 8.83 -1.21 -12.68
C ILE A 50 8.08 -0.27 -13.63
N MET A 51 8.76 0.29 -14.64
CA MET A 51 8.21 1.29 -15.56
C MET A 51 7.93 0.75 -16.96
N THR A 52 8.50 -0.39 -17.34
CA THR A 52 8.44 -0.95 -18.70
C THR A 52 7.06 -0.91 -19.36
N GLU A 53 6.00 -1.32 -18.64
CA GLU A 53 4.64 -1.37 -19.21
C GLU A 53 4.01 0.03 -19.34
N ILE A 54 4.34 0.93 -18.42
CA ILE A 54 3.89 2.33 -18.40
C ILE A 54 4.56 3.10 -19.54
N ASP A 55 5.88 2.95 -19.69
CA ASP A 55 6.66 3.60 -20.75
C ASP A 55 6.15 3.19 -22.12
N LYS A 56 5.93 1.89 -22.33
CA LYS A 56 5.33 1.38 -23.58
C LYS A 56 3.94 1.98 -23.85
N ALA A 57 3.07 2.06 -22.85
CA ALA A 57 1.75 2.65 -23.03
C ALA A 57 1.82 4.14 -23.38
N LYS A 58 2.80 4.86 -22.84
CA LYS A 58 3.04 6.26 -23.16
C LYS A 58 3.54 6.44 -24.60
N GLU A 59 4.42 5.56 -25.07
CA GLU A 59 4.84 5.51 -26.49
C GLU A 59 3.68 5.22 -27.44
N GLU A 60 2.70 4.41 -27.00
CA GLU A 60 1.46 4.13 -27.73
C GLU A 60 0.46 5.31 -27.74
N GLY A 61 0.78 6.42 -27.07
CA GLY A 61 -0.03 7.65 -27.06
C GLY A 61 -1.04 7.75 -25.93
N VAL A 62 -0.97 6.89 -24.90
CA VAL A 62 -1.82 7.01 -23.72
C VAL A 62 -1.37 8.22 -22.88
N ASP A 63 -2.32 9.08 -22.50
CA ASP A 63 -2.06 10.23 -21.64
C ASP A 63 -1.84 9.80 -20.18
N ILE A 64 -0.57 9.74 -19.77
CA ILE A 64 -0.13 9.22 -18.47
C ILE A 64 0.72 10.25 -17.72
N SER A 65 0.33 10.48 -16.48
CA SER A 65 1.13 11.11 -15.44
C SER A 65 1.36 10.14 -14.27
N LEU A 66 2.38 10.40 -13.43
CA LEU A 66 2.66 9.60 -12.24
C LEU A 66 3.51 10.34 -11.20
N ASP A 67 3.43 9.92 -9.94
CA ASP A 67 4.47 10.11 -8.93
C ASP A 67 5.20 8.78 -8.66
N ILE A 68 6.53 8.83 -8.65
CA ILE A 68 7.38 7.65 -8.37
C ILE A 68 8.41 7.94 -7.29
N TYR A 69 8.59 6.98 -6.39
CA TYR A 69 9.63 6.99 -5.37
C TYR A 69 10.67 5.88 -5.65
N PRO A 70 11.95 6.21 -5.90
CA PRO A 70 13.00 5.24 -6.26
C PRO A 70 13.67 4.59 -5.04
N TYR A 71 12.99 4.58 -3.89
CA TYR A 71 13.43 3.98 -2.63
C TYR A 71 12.41 2.96 -2.12
N PRO A 72 12.82 1.97 -1.31
CA PRO A 72 11.95 0.87 -0.87
C PRO A 72 11.13 1.20 0.38
N SER A 73 11.47 2.27 1.08
CA SER A 73 10.84 2.65 2.35
C SER A 73 9.45 3.25 2.13
N GLY A 74 8.53 2.94 3.03
CA GLY A 74 7.20 3.56 3.10
C GLY A 74 6.94 4.14 4.48
N SER A 75 5.91 4.98 4.59
CA SER A 75 5.39 5.47 5.86
C SER A 75 3.88 5.29 5.88
N THR A 76 3.35 4.81 7.00
CA THR A 76 1.91 4.67 7.19
C THR A 76 1.57 4.74 8.68
N ILE A 77 0.29 4.70 8.98
CA ILE A 77 -0.24 4.68 10.34
C ILE A 77 -0.77 3.26 10.68
N PRO A 78 -0.70 2.81 11.94
CA PRO A 78 -1.06 1.43 12.31
C PRO A 78 -2.48 0.99 11.92
N ILE A 79 -3.41 1.95 11.84
CA ILE A 79 -4.80 1.69 11.43
C ILE A 79 -4.91 1.15 10.00
N SER A 80 -3.97 1.47 9.11
CA SER A 80 -3.96 1.00 7.71
C SER A 80 -3.88 -0.52 7.59
N PHE A 81 -3.34 -1.20 8.62
CA PHE A 81 -3.25 -2.66 8.65
C PHE A 81 -4.56 -3.34 9.06
N LEU A 82 -5.47 -2.61 9.71
CA LEU A 82 -6.72 -3.19 10.22
C LEU A 82 -7.73 -3.44 9.08
N PRO A 83 -8.53 -4.52 9.16
CA PRO A 83 -9.62 -4.74 8.21
C PRO A 83 -10.57 -3.54 8.14
N SER A 84 -11.11 -3.23 6.95
CA SER A 84 -12.03 -2.09 6.76
C SER A 84 -13.23 -2.12 7.71
N GLY A 85 -13.83 -3.30 7.95
CA GLY A 85 -14.93 -3.46 8.92
C GLY A 85 -14.55 -3.12 10.37
N VAL A 86 -13.27 -3.27 10.73
CA VAL A 86 -12.75 -2.88 12.05
C VAL A 86 -12.60 -1.37 12.14
N GLN A 87 -12.22 -0.71 11.04
CA GLN A 87 -12.08 0.74 10.97
C GLN A 87 -13.44 1.49 11.06
N ASN A 88 -14.55 0.81 10.76
CA ASN A 88 -15.89 1.40 10.85
C ASN A 88 -16.20 1.97 12.24
N GLY A 89 -16.58 3.25 12.27
CA GLY A 89 -16.89 4.00 13.50
C GLY A 89 -15.70 4.71 14.14
N GLY A 90 -14.54 4.75 13.47
CA GLY A 90 -13.40 5.56 13.88
C GLY A 90 -12.60 5.01 15.08
N PRO A 91 -11.65 5.81 15.61
CA PRO A 91 -10.68 5.36 16.62
C PRO A 91 -11.30 4.75 17.88
N ASP A 92 -12.37 5.33 18.43
CA ASP A 92 -13.02 4.80 19.64
C ASP A 92 -13.65 3.43 19.42
N SER A 93 -14.24 3.22 18.24
CA SER A 93 -14.82 1.93 17.83
C SER A 93 -13.72 0.88 17.70
N ILE A 94 -12.60 1.25 17.09
CA ILE A 94 -11.41 0.39 16.97
C ILE A 94 -10.91 -0.02 18.36
N LEU A 95 -10.72 0.94 19.26
CA LEU A 95 -10.25 0.67 20.62
C LEU A 95 -11.20 -0.25 21.39
N LYS A 96 -12.52 -0.09 21.23
CA LYS A 96 -13.53 -1.00 21.81
C LYS A 96 -13.39 -2.42 21.26
N LYS A 97 -13.24 -2.59 19.94
CA LYS A 97 -13.03 -3.90 19.30
C LYS A 97 -11.72 -4.56 19.75
N LEU A 98 -10.63 -3.79 19.86
CA LEU A 98 -9.33 -4.28 20.33
C LEU A 98 -9.36 -4.72 21.81
N LYS A 99 -10.25 -4.15 22.63
CA LYS A 99 -10.47 -4.59 24.03
C LYS A 99 -11.36 -5.83 24.13
N ASN A 100 -12.15 -6.14 23.10
CA ASN A 100 -12.96 -7.36 23.05
C ASN A 100 -12.09 -8.56 22.62
N LYS A 101 -12.01 -9.60 23.46
CA LYS A 101 -11.14 -10.77 23.22
C LYS A 101 -11.47 -11.51 21.91
N GLN A 102 -12.75 -11.66 21.58
CA GLN A 102 -13.18 -12.38 20.38
C GLN A 102 -12.86 -11.58 19.11
N GLU A 103 -13.16 -10.28 19.12
CA GLU A 103 -12.85 -9.39 17.99
C GLU A 103 -11.34 -9.24 17.80
N LYS A 104 -10.58 -9.09 18.89
CA LYS A 104 -9.12 -9.06 18.85
C LYS A 104 -8.54 -10.34 18.21
N GLN A 105 -9.07 -11.51 18.55
CA GLN A 105 -8.60 -12.77 17.94
C GLN A 105 -8.87 -12.79 16.43
N LYS A 106 -10.05 -12.37 15.97
CA LYS A 106 -10.37 -12.27 14.54
C LYS A 106 -9.41 -11.34 13.81
N ILE A 107 -9.09 -10.19 14.43
CA ILE A 107 -8.12 -9.23 13.88
C ILE A 107 -6.73 -9.86 13.76
N ILE A 108 -6.26 -10.56 14.80
CA ILE A 108 -4.96 -11.24 14.79
C ILE A 108 -4.90 -12.27 13.66
N GLU A 109 -5.94 -13.12 13.51
CA GLU A 109 -5.94 -14.14 12.46
C GLU A 109 -6.00 -13.52 11.05
N TYR A 110 -6.78 -12.45 10.87
CA TYR A 110 -6.75 -11.67 9.62
C TYR A 110 -5.35 -11.13 9.32
N LEU A 111 -4.71 -10.52 10.31
CA LEU A 111 -3.37 -9.96 10.15
C LEU A 111 -2.36 -11.05 9.79
N LYS A 112 -2.35 -12.19 10.50
CA LYS A 112 -1.46 -13.32 10.16
C LYS A 112 -1.66 -13.81 8.73
N HIS A 113 -2.89 -13.81 8.23
CA HIS A 113 -3.20 -14.28 6.87
C HIS A 113 -2.73 -13.28 5.80
N ILE A 114 -3.09 -12.00 5.94
CA ILE A 114 -2.75 -10.97 4.95
C ILE A 114 -1.26 -10.61 5.00
N PHE A 115 -0.65 -10.73 6.18
CA PHE A 115 0.71 -10.31 6.45
C PHE A 115 1.68 -11.50 6.58
N SER A 116 1.34 -12.68 6.05
CA SER A 116 2.17 -13.88 6.18
C SER A 116 3.59 -13.72 5.65
N ASN A 117 3.83 -12.72 4.79
CA ASN A 117 5.14 -12.38 4.20
C ASN A 117 5.55 -10.92 4.47
N THR A 118 5.00 -10.24 5.47
CA THR A 118 5.44 -8.86 5.73
C THR A 118 6.69 -8.79 6.57
N LYS A 119 7.33 -7.63 6.49
CA LYS A 119 8.48 -7.29 7.30
C LYS A 119 8.19 -7.54 8.79
N PRO A 120 9.18 -8.08 9.52
CA PRO A 120 9.06 -8.21 10.96
C PRO A 120 8.87 -6.82 11.58
N LEU A 121 8.15 -6.75 12.71
CA LEU A 121 7.91 -5.49 13.41
C LEU A 121 9.23 -4.78 13.79
N SER A 122 10.31 -5.54 14.00
CA SER A 122 11.65 -5.01 14.24
C SER A 122 12.21 -4.14 13.11
N GLU A 123 11.69 -4.26 11.89
CA GLU A 123 12.02 -3.42 10.72
C GLU A 123 11.10 -2.20 10.57
N VAL A 124 10.14 -2.01 11.48
CA VAL A 124 9.21 -0.87 11.50
C VAL A 124 9.56 0.03 12.67
N SER A 125 9.79 1.31 12.42
CA SER A 125 10.05 2.30 13.48
C SER A 125 8.99 3.39 13.55
N PHE A 126 8.81 3.99 14.72
CA PHE A 126 7.99 5.18 14.86
C PHE A 126 8.73 6.40 14.34
N SER A 127 8.15 7.10 13.36
CA SER A 127 8.74 8.32 12.80
C SER A 127 8.19 9.61 13.42
N TYR A 128 6.96 9.59 13.93
CA TYR A 128 6.31 10.78 14.50
C TYR A 128 5.20 10.39 15.49
N VAL A 129 5.44 10.62 16.77
CA VAL A 129 4.51 10.32 17.88
C VAL A 129 4.61 11.42 18.93
N PRO A 130 4.05 12.62 18.68
CA PRO A 130 4.29 13.82 19.49
C PRO A 130 3.80 13.70 20.95
N ASN A 131 2.84 12.80 21.21
CA ASN A 131 2.36 12.50 22.57
C ASN A 131 3.25 11.50 23.32
N ASN A 132 4.16 10.81 22.63
CA ASN A 132 5.10 9.82 23.18
C ASN A 132 6.47 9.93 22.46
N PRO A 133 7.13 11.10 22.48
CA PRO A 133 8.31 11.36 21.64
C PRO A 133 9.50 10.44 21.94
N HIS A 134 9.54 9.84 23.14
CA HIS A 134 10.55 8.84 23.52
C HIS A 134 10.49 7.55 22.71
N LEU A 135 9.41 7.32 21.94
CA LEU A 135 9.29 6.18 21.02
C LEU A 135 9.79 6.50 19.61
N GLU A 136 10.05 7.77 19.26
CA GLU A 136 10.51 8.14 17.92
C GLU A 136 11.91 7.55 17.66
N GLY A 137 12.06 6.83 16.54
CA GLY A 137 13.26 6.08 16.21
C GLY A 137 13.31 4.66 16.76
N GLU A 138 12.46 4.31 17.74
CA GLU A 138 12.35 2.95 18.28
C GLU A 138 11.59 2.04 17.31
N SER A 139 12.05 0.79 17.20
CA SER A 139 11.37 -0.26 16.43
C SER A 139 10.22 -0.90 17.22
N LEU A 140 9.23 -1.44 16.49
CA LEU A 140 8.06 -2.17 17.02
C LEU A 140 8.37 -3.61 17.49
#